data_AF-A0A0K2RFZ6-F1
#
_entry.id   AF-A0A0K2RFZ6-F1
#
_cell.length_a   1.000
_cell.length_b   1.000
_cell.length_c   1.000
_cell.angle_alpha   90.00
_cell.angle_beta   90.00
_cell.angle_gamma   90.00
#
_symmetry.space_group_name_H-M   'P 1'
#
loop_
_entity.id
_entity.type
_entity.pdbx_description
1 polymer ?
#
loop_
_entity_poly.entity_id
_entity_poly.type
_entity_poly.pdbx_seq_one_letter_code
_entity_poly.pdbx_strand_id
1 'polypeptide(L)'
;MHVIAAKAVAFKIAAGEEFKERQERVLEGAKIIADRLNQADVAEAGVSVLTGGTDVHLVLVDLRNSQLDGQQAEDLLHSVGITVNRNAVPFDPRPPMVTSGLRIGTPALATRGFGATEFAEVAEIIASALKAGSATDVEALQARVDKLAADFPLYPQHEQW
;
A
#
# COMPACT_ATOMS: atom_id res chain seq x y z
N MET A 1 -10.71 2.01 32.02
CA MET A 1 -9.57 1.20 32.50
C MET A 1 -9.06 0.20 31.45
N HIS A 2 -9.93 -0.49 30.70
CA HIS A 2 -9.54 -1.46 29.65
C HIS A 2 -8.62 -0.89 28.53
N VAL A 3 -8.88 0.32 28.02
CA VAL A 3 -8.00 0.97 27.01
C VAL A 3 -6.60 1.25 27.57
N ILE A 4 -6.48 1.61 28.84
CA ILE A 4 -5.19 1.88 29.48
C ILE A 4 -4.38 0.58 29.56
N ALA A 5 -5.02 -0.53 29.94
CA ALA A 5 -4.38 -1.85 29.95
C ALA A 5 -3.90 -2.24 28.53
N ALA A 6 -4.73 -2.07 27.50
CA ALA A 6 -4.35 -2.36 26.12
C ALA A 6 -3.16 -1.50 25.64
N LYS A 7 -3.14 -0.21 25.98
CA LYS A 7 -2.00 0.68 25.68
C LYS A 7 -0.71 0.23 26.37
N ALA A 8 -0.79 -0.20 27.63
CA ALA A 8 0.37 -0.71 28.35
C ALA A 8 0.95 -1.97 27.69
N VAL A 9 0.09 -2.88 27.22
CA VAL A 9 0.50 -4.06 26.44
C VAL A 9 1.16 -3.63 25.12
N ALA A 10 0.56 -2.71 24.38
CA ALA A 10 1.12 -2.22 23.12
C ALA A 10 2.50 -1.56 23.29
N PHE A 11 2.69 -0.77 24.35
CA PHE A 11 4.01 -0.17 24.65
C PHE A 11 5.07 -1.22 25.01
N LYS A 12 4.69 -2.27 25.73
CA LYS A 12 5.62 -3.39 26.01
C LYS A 12 6.04 -4.10 24.72
N ILE A 13 5.11 -4.35 23.80
CA ILE A 13 5.40 -4.93 22.49
C ILE A 13 6.31 -4.00 21.68
N ALA A 14 6.01 -2.70 21.65
CA ALA A 14 6.77 -1.71 20.90
C ALA A 14 8.24 -1.57 21.36
N ALA A 15 8.57 -1.99 22.57
CA ALA A 15 9.94 -2.01 23.09
C ALA A 15 10.73 -3.28 22.75
N GLY A 16 10.13 -4.27 22.09
CA GLY A 16 10.75 -5.56 21.75
C GLY A 16 11.47 -5.56 20.40
N GLU A 17 12.42 -6.48 20.22
CA GLU A 17 13.19 -6.62 18.97
C GLU A 17 12.30 -7.00 17.77
N GLU A 18 11.28 -7.83 17.98
CA GLU A 18 10.32 -8.19 16.92
C GLU A 18 9.57 -6.96 16.37
N PHE A 19 9.24 -5.99 17.24
CA PHE A 19 8.60 -4.76 16.78
C PHE A 19 9.57 -3.90 15.95
N LYS A 20 10.85 -3.86 16.34
CA LYS A 20 11.89 -3.15 15.61
C LYS A 20 12.14 -3.78 14.23
N GLU A 21 12.30 -5.09 14.16
CA GLU A 21 12.42 -5.86 12.90
C GLU A 21 11.20 -5.62 11.99
N ARG A 22 10.00 -5.57 12.58
CA ARG A 22 8.79 -5.18 11.84
C ARG A 22 8.86 -3.75 11.30
N GLN A 23 9.38 -2.77 12.05
CA GLN A 23 9.55 -1.40 11.54
C GLN A 23 10.57 -1.34 10.40
N GLU A 24 11.63 -2.16 10.44
CA GLU A 24 12.60 -2.25 9.35
C GLU A 24 11.92 -2.73 8.06
N ARG A 25 11.10 -3.80 8.12
CA ARG A 25 10.30 -4.27 6.98
C ARG A 25 9.25 -3.25 6.51
N VAL A 26 8.68 -2.46 7.42
CA VAL A 26 7.76 -1.35 7.06
C VAL A 26 8.46 -0.35 6.15
N LEU A 27 9.66 0.09 6.53
CA LEU A 27 10.43 1.07 5.76
C LEU A 27 10.94 0.48 4.45
N GLU A 28 11.46 -0.75 4.48
CA GLU A 28 11.94 -1.46 3.29
C GLU A 28 10.81 -1.66 2.27
N GLY A 29 9.65 -2.15 2.72
CA GLY A 29 8.49 -2.35 1.85
C GLY A 29 8.01 -1.05 1.21
N ALA A 30 8.00 0.06 1.95
CA ALA A 30 7.58 1.35 1.41
C ALA A 30 8.56 1.86 0.34
N LYS A 31 9.86 1.65 0.53
CA LYS A 31 10.89 1.94 -0.47
C LYS A 31 10.74 1.11 -1.72
N ILE A 32 10.53 -0.21 -1.58
CA ILE A 32 10.30 -1.12 -2.72
C ILE A 32 9.10 -0.66 -3.56
N ILE A 33 7.99 -0.29 -2.91
CA ILE A 33 6.81 0.23 -3.60
C ILE A 33 7.13 1.55 -4.31
N ALA A 34 7.79 2.50 -3.64
CA ALA A 34 8.16 3.78 -4.25
C ALA A 34 9.08 3.59 -5.46
N ASP A 35 10.11 2.75 -5.34
CA ASP A 35 11.10 2.49 -6.38
C ASP A 35 10.45 1.86 -7.62
N ARG A 36 9.49 0.95 -7.43
CA ARG A 36 8.75 0.34 -8.54
C ARG A 36 7.81 1.34 -9.22
N LEU A 37 7.14 2.20 -8.46
CA LEU A 37 6.23 3.22 -8.99
C LEU A 37 6.96 4.40 -9.64
N ASN A 38 8.25 4.56 -9.39
CA ASN A 38 9.13 5.52 -10.06
C ASN A 38 9.67 5.04 -11.41
N GLN A 39 9.40 3.79 -11.81
CA GLN A 39 9.91 3.25 -13.08
C GLN A 39 9.25 3.94 -14.29
N ALA A 40 9.97 3.97 -15.40
CA ALA A 40 9.58 4.70 -16.61
C ALA A 40 8.21 4.26 -17.16
N ASP A 41 7.89 2.97 -17.10
CA ASP A 41 6.62 2.42 -17.57
C ASP A 41 5.41 2.94 -16.78
N VAL A 42 5.59 3.29 -15.51
CA VAL A 42 4.57 3.91 -14.64
C VAL A 42 4.51 5.41 -14.88
N ALA A 43 5.68 6.07 -15.04
CA ALA A 43 5.76 7.49 -15.37
C ALA A 43 5.11 7.84 -16.72
N GLU A 44 5.27 6.98 -17.73
CA GLU A 44 4.63 7.10 -19.05
C GLU A 44 3.10 7.05 -18.97
N ALA A 45 2.54 6.39 -17.96
CA ALA A 45 1.10 6.37 -17.66
C ALA A 45 0.62 7.61 -16.87
N GLY A 46 1.50 8.59 -16.65
CA GLY A 46 1.19 9.83 -15.93
C GLY A 46 1.13 9.69 -14.41
N VAL A 47 1.67 8.59 -13.87
CA VAL A 47 1.71 8.28 -12.44
C VAL A 47 3.11 8.61 -11.91
N SER A 48 3.20 9.27 -10.76
CA SER A 48 4.50 9.61 -10.16
C SER A 48 4.48 9.51 -8.64
N VAL A 49 5.65 9.40 -8.01
CA VAL A 49 5.79 9.41 -6.55
C VAL A 49 6.21 10.80 -6.10
N LEU A 50 5.45 11.42 -5.19
CA LEU A 50 5.83 12.72 -4.61
C LEU A 50 7.15 12.59 -3.85
N THR A 51 7.99 13.62 -3.98
CA THR A 51 9.38 13.67 -3.47
C THR A 51 10.34 12.63 -4.08
N GLY A 52 9.89 11.82 -5.03
CA GLY A 52 10.71 10.84 -5.75
C GLY A 52 11.07 9.59 -4.94
N GLY A 53 10.49 9.37 -3.77
CA GLY A 53 10.81 8.25 -2.90
C GLY A 53 10.09 8.31 -1.55
N THR A 54 10.58 7.56 -0.57
CA THR A 54 10.09 7.64 0.81
C THR A 54 11.14 7.22 1.83
N ASP A 55 11.14 7.89 2.98
CA ASP A 55 11.90 7.52 4.18
C ASP A 55 10.98 7.08 5.33
N VAL A 56 9.69 6.89 5.05
CA VAL A 56 8.65 6.57 6.03
C VAL A 56 7.81 5.38 5.55
N HIS A 57 6.81 5.02 6.36
CA HIS A 57 5.93 3.87 6.16
C HIS A 57 4.91 3.98 5.01
N LEU A 58 4.97 5.05 4.21
CA LEU A 58 3.99 5.33 3.17
C LEU A 58 4.63 5.89 1.90
N VAL A 59 3.93 5.71 0.79
CA VAL A 59 4.22 6.29 -0.52
C VAL A 59 3.04 7.17 -0.90
N LEU A 60 3.33 8.40 -1.32
CA LEU A 60 2.31 9.33 -1.79
C LEU A 60 2.39 9.44 -3.31
N VAL A 61 1.39 8.85 -3.98
CA VAL A 61 1.30 8.80 -5.44
C VAL A 61 0.54 10.03 -5.94
N ASP A 62 1.07 10.64 -6.99
CA ASP A 62 0.48 11.75 -7.72
C ASP A 62 -0.04 11.27 -9.08
N LEU A 63 -1.33 11.51 -9.29
CA LEU A 63 -2.11 11.10 -10.45
C LEU A 63 -2.60 12.29 -11.27
N ARG A 64 -2.09 13.52 -11.04
CA ARG A 64 -2.53 14.73 -11.77
C ARG A 64 -2.34 14.62 -13.28
N ASN A 65 -1.32 13.88 -13.72
CA ASN A 65 -1.03 13.65 -15.14
C ASN A 65 -1.57 12.30 -15.64
N SER A 66 -2.19 11.50 -14.76
CA SER A 66 -2.77 10.21 -15.10
C SER A 66 -4.20 10.39 -15.62
N GLN A 67 -4.65 9.44 -16.45
CA GLN A 67 -6.06 9.32 -16.82
C GLN A 67 -6.95 8.97 -15.62
N LEU A 68 -6.37 8.34 -14.59
CA LEU A 68 -7.07 8.02 -13.35
C LEU A 68 -7.08 9.22 -12.40
N ASP A 69 -8.22 9.44 -11.76
CA ASP A 69 -8.29 10.22 -10.52
C ASP A 69 -8.06 9.37 -9.27
N GLY A 70 -7.96 10.02 -8.10
CA GLY A 70 -7.70 9.32 -6.85
C GLY A 70 -8.81 8.33 -6.47
N GLN A 71 -10.07 8.65 -6.76
CA GLN A 71 -11.19 7.76 -6.48
C GLN A 71 -11.20 6.56 -7.43
N GLN A 72 -11.03 6.78 -8.73
CA GLN A 72 -10.95 5.71 -9.72
C GLN A 72 -9.78 4.75 -9.44
N ALA A 73 -8.63 5.28 -9.05
CA ALA A 73 -7.46 4.46 -8.72
C ALA A 73 -7.66 3.70 -7.40
N GLU A 74 -8.32 4.30 -6.40
CA GLU A 74 -8.71 3.63 -5.15
C GLU A 74 -9.68 2.47 -5.44
N ASP A 75 -10.72 2.72 -6.23
CA ASP A 75 -11.74 1.72 -6.59
C ASP A 75 -11.14 0.57 -7.44
N LEU A 76 -10.24 0.89 -8.37
CA LEU A 76 -9.53 -0.11 -9.18
C LEU A 76 -8.61 -0.98 -8.33
N LEU A 77 -7.85 -0.40 -7.41
CA LEU A 77 -7.02 -1.19 -6.50
C LEU A 77 -7.88 -2.06 -5.58
N HIS A 78 -9.03 -1.54 -5.13
CA HIS A 78 -9.97 -2.31 -4.34
C HIS A 78 -10.52 -3.52 -5.11
N SER A 79 -10.85 -3.37 -6.39
CA SER A 79 -11.36 -4.48 -7.21
C SER A 79 -10.35 -5.61 -7.43
N VAL A 80 -9.04 -5.32 -7.37
CA VAL A 80 -7.98 -6.34 -7.39
C VAL A 80 -7.59 -6.83 -5.98
N GLY A 81 -8.29 -6.42 -4.93
CA GLY A 81 -8.06 -6.86 -3.54
C GLY A 81 -7.06 -6.01 -2.74
N ILE A 82 -6.65 -4.84 -3.23
CA ILE A 82 -5.75 -3.92 -2.53
C ILE A 82 -6.53 -2.71 -1.99
N THR A 83 -6.62 -2.61 -0.67
CA THR A 83 -7.29 -1.47 -0.01
C THR A 83 -6.29 -0.35 0.29
N VAL A 84 -6.52 0.82 -0.31
CA VAL A 84 -5.78 2.07 -0.08
C VAL A 84 -6.75 3.22 0.17
N ASN A 85 -6.23 4.44 0.32
CA ASN A 85 -7.07 5.64 0.35
C ASN A 85 -6.57 6.68 -0.65
N ARG A 86 -7.49 7.32 -1.36
CA ARG A 86 -7.23 8.54 -2.11
C ARG A 86 -6.81 9.66 -1.19
N ASN A 87 -5.95 10.53 -1.68
CA ASN A 87 -5.30 11.55 -0.88
C ASN A 87 -5.06 12.80 -1.73
N ALA A 88 -5.40 13.96 -1.17
CA ALA A 88 -5.12 15.23 -1.83
C ALA A 88 -3.60 15.42 -2.03
N VAL A 89 -3.25 16.08 -3.13
CA VAL A 89 -1.88 16.49 -3.46
C VAL A 89 -1.77 18.03 -3.44
N PRO A 90 -0.57 18.61 -3.39
CA PRO A 90 -0.40 20.06 -3.49
C PRO A 90 -1.02 20.62 -4.77
N PHE A 91 -1.82 21.69 -4.65
CA PHE A 91 -2.53 22.33 -5.76
C PHE A 91 -3.37 21.33 -6.56
N ASP A 92 -4.13 20.47 -5.86
CA ASP A 92 -4.95 19.42 -6.48
C ASP A 92 -5.94 20.03 -7.51
N PRO A 93 -5.87 19.65 -8.80
CA PRO A 93 -6.77 20.16 -9.83
C PRO A 93 -8.16 19.52 -9.77
N ARG A 94 -8.32 18.41 -9.02
CA ARG A 94 -9.58 17.65 -8.93
C ARG A 94 -10.32 17.98 -7.62
N PRO A 95 -11.65 17.74 -7.55
CA PRO A 95 -12.43 18.04 -6.37
C PRO A 95 -11.91 17.34 -5.10
N PRO A 96 -12.06 17.94 -3.89
CA PRO A 96 -11.51 17.38 -2.65
C PRO A 96 -11.97 15.97 -2.28
N MET A 97 -13.17 15.56 -2.73
CA MET A 97 -13.71 14.22 -2.48
C MET A 97 -13.23 13.16 -3.49
N VAL A 98 -12.57 13.59 -4.58
CA VAL A 98 -12.07 12.74 -5.68
C VAL A 98 -10.54 12.67 -5.63
N THR A 99 -9.88 13.83 -5.47
CA THR A 99 -8.42 14.00 -5.38
C THR A 99 -7.63 13.58 -6.61
N SER A 100 -6.35 13.92 -6.65
CA SER A 100 -5.40 13.48 -7.67
C SER A 100 -4.25 12.66 -7.09
N GLY A 101 -4.49 11.87 -6.05
CA GLY A 101 -3.43 11.05 -5.46
C GLY A 101 -3.93 9.86 -4.65
N LEU A 102 -2.99 8.98 -4.32
CA LEU A 102 -3.19 7.83 -3.43
C LEU A 102 -2.15 7.86 -2.31
N ARG A 103 -2.55 7.42 -1.13
CA ARG A 103 -1.64 7.13 -0.02
C ARG A 103 -1.58 5.63 0.22
N ILE A 104 -0.42 5.05 0.02
CA ILE A 104 -0.19 3.60 0.12
C ILE A 104 0.73 3.36 1.31
N GLY A 105 0.33 2.51 2.25
CA GLY A 105 1.07 2.25 3.48
C GLY A 105 1.38 0.77 3.70
N THR A 106 2.53 0.47 4.30
CA THR A 106 3.02 -0.89 4.55
C THR A 106 2.83 -1.47 5.98
N PRO A 107 2.50 -0.70 7.05
CA PRO A 107 2.44 -1.24 8.42
C PRO A 107 1.58 -2.48 8.63
N ALA A 108 0.41 -2.54 8.00
CA ALA A 108 -0.52 -3.65 8.15
C ALA A 108 0.04 -4.95 7.55
N LEU A 109 0.62 -4.88 6.34
CA LEU A 109 1.20 -6.04 5.66
C LEU A 109 2.49 -6.51 6.34
N ALA A 110 3.33 -5.59 6.80
CA ALA A 110 4.50 -5.95 7.61
C ALA A 110 4.08 -6.61 8.94
N THR A 111 3.00 -6.15 9.57
CA THR A 111 2.43 -6.82 10.75
C THR A 111 1.92 -8.23 10.42
N ARG A 112 1.39 -8.44 9.21
CA ARG A 112 0.95 -9.74 8.69
C ARG A 112 2.11 -10.67 8.32
N GLY A 113 3.35 -10.17 8.29
CA GLY A 113 4.56 -10.95 8.05
C GLY A 113 5.25 -10.70 6.71
N PHE A 114 4.76 -9.76 5.89
CA PHE A 114 5.35 -9.50 4.57
C PHE A 114 6.78 -8.95 4.72
N GLY A 115 7.67 -9.43 3.86
CA GLY A 115 9.03 -8.94 3.68
C GLY A 115 9.27 -8.38 2.27
N ALA A 116 10.54 -8.21 1.90
CA ALA A 116 10.93 -7.58 0.65
C ALA A 116 10.33 -8.27 -0.61
N THR A 117 10.34 -9.60 -0.64
CA THR A 117 9.79 -10.39 -1.77
C THR A 117 8.30 -10.13 -1.96
N GLU A 118 7.53 -10.15 -0.87
CA GLU A 118 6.08 -9.92 -0.94
C GLU A 118 5.77 -8.47 -1.29
N PHE A 119 6.54 -7.51 -0.76
CA PHE A 119 6.37 -6.10 -1.14
C PHE A 119 6.74 -5.81 -2.59
N ALA A 120 7.71 -6.53 -3.17
CA ALA A 120 8.02 -6.42 -4.59
C ALA A 120 6.84 -6.88 -5.45
N GLU A 121 6.18 -7.98 -5.07
CA GLU A 121 4.98 -8.46 -5.76
C GLU A 121 3.79 -7.50 -5.59
N VAL A 122 3.56 -6.99 -4.38
CA VAL A 122 2.55 -5.94 -4.13
C VAL A 122 2.81 -4.71 -4.99
N ALA A 123 4.06 -4.26 -5.08
CA ALA A 123 4.45 -3.12 -5.88
C ALA A 123 4.19 -3.35 -7.38
N GLU A 124 4.47 -4.54 -7.90
CA GLU A 124 4.20 -4.89 -9.29
C GLU A 124 2.69 -4.94 -9.60
N ILE A 125 1.88 -5.48 -8.69
CA ILE A 125 0.41 -5.51 -8.85
C ILE A 125 -0.14 -4.07 -8.90
N ILE A 126 0.30 -3.20 -7.99
CA ILE A 126 -0.12 -1.79 -7.97
C ILE A 126 0.32 -1.09 -9.26
N ALA A 127 1.59 -1.23 -9.66
CA ALA A 127 2.11 -0.63 -10.88
C ALA A 127 1.32 -1.09 -12.12
N SER A 128 1.03 -2.38 -12.22
CA SER A 128 0.25 -2.97 -13.32
C SER A 128 -1.14 -2.37 -13.41
N ALA A 129 -1.86 -2.27 -12.29
CA ALA A 129 -3.19 -1.69 -12.24
C ALA A 129 -3.20 -0.20 -12.61
N LEU A 130 -2.28 0.60 -12.02
CA LEU A 130 -2.24 2.04 -12.27
C LEU A 130 -1.83 2.38 -13.72
N LYS A 131 -0.98 1.55 -14.35
CA LYS A 131 -0.60 1.71 -15.76
C LYS A 131 -1.74 1.35 -16.71
N ALA A 132 -2.40 0.22 -16.47
CA ALA A 132 -3.44 -0.27 -17.37
C ALA A 132 -4.77 0.50 -17.21
N GLY A 133 -5.03 1.04 -16.01
CA GLY A 133 -6.23 1.80 -15.73
C GLY A 133 -7.49 0.99 -16.04
N SER A 134 -8.36 1.51 -16.91
CA SER A 134 -9.59 0.82 -17.32
C SER A 134 -9.35 -0.47 -18.11
N ALA A 135 -8.16 -0.70 -18.66
CA ALA A 135 -7.79 -1.92 -19.38
C ALA A 135 -7.15 -2.99 -18.47
N THR A 136 -7.17 -2.80 -17.15
CA THR A 136 -6.61 -3.75 -16.18
C THR A 136 -7.33 -5.09 -16.25
N ASP A 137 -6.56 -6.18 -16.32
CA ASP A 137 -7.06 -7.54 -16.10
C ASP A 137 -7.23 -7.76 -14.58
N VAL A 138 -8.42 -7.43 -14.09
CA VAL A 138 -8.74 -7.45 -12.66
C VAL A 138 -8.63 -8.86 -12.08
N GLU A 139 -9.12 -9.87 -12.80
CA GLU A 139 -9.12 -11.27 -12.33
C GLU A 139 -7.69 -11.79 -12.16
N ALA A 140 -6.81 -11.51 -13.13
CA ALA A 140 -5.42 -11.93 -13.06
C ALA A 140 -4.65 -11.28 -11.90
N LEU A 141 -4.87 -9.97 -11.66
CA LEU A 141 -4.22 -9.27 -10.54
C LEU A 141 -4.80 -9.70 -9.19
N GLN A 142 -6.11 -9.90 -9.10
CA GLN A 142 -6.76 -10.38 -7.88
C GLN A 142 -6.23 -11.76 -7.48
N ALA A 143 -6.05 -12.68 -8.42
CA ALA A 143 -5.50 -14.01 -8.13
C ALA A 143 -4.08 -13.94 -7.51
N ARG A 144 -3.26 -12.95 -7.89
CA ARG A 144 -1.94 -12.72 -7.30
C ARG A 144 -2.04 -12.18 -5.86
N VAL A 145 -2.99 -11.28 -5.61
CA VAL A 145 -3.28 -10.75 -4.26
C VAL A 145 -3.80 -11.86 -3.35
N ASP A 146 -4.74 -12.68 -3.83
CA ASP A 146 -5.32 -13.79 -3.07
C ASP A 146 -4.25 -14.81 -2.67
N LYS A 147 -3.30 -15.09 -3.57
CA LYS A 147 -2.15 -15.94 -3.26
C LYS A 147 -1.30 -15.37 -2.13
N LEU A 148 -0.90 -14.10 -2.21
CA LEU A 148 -0.16 -13.43 -1.13
C LEU A 148 -0.92 -13.47 0.20
N ALA A 149 -2.24 -13.26 0.17
CA ALA A 149 -3.06 -13.30 1.37
C ALA A 149 -3.17 -14.73 1.94
N ALA A 150 -3.28 -15.75 1.10
CA ALA A 150 -3.35 -17.15 1.52
C ALA A 150 -2.03 -17.65 2.13
N ASP A 151 -0.88 -17.23 1.58
CA ASP A 151 0.45 -17.59 2.06
C ASP A 151 0.74 -16.99 3.45
N PHE A 152 0.02 -15.93 3.85
CA PHE A 152 0.15 -15.29 5.15
C PHE A 152 -1.21 -15.19 5.88
N PRO A 153 -1.70 -16.27 6.51
CA PRO A 153 -2.96 -16.26 7.24
C PRO A 153 -2.98 -15.21 8.37
N LEU A 154 -4.05 -14.39 8.42
CA LEU A 154 -4.22 -13.37 9.45
C LEU A 154 -5.06 -13.93 10.60
N TYR A 155 -4.53 -13.88 11.83
CA TYR A 155 -5.19 -14.39 13.05
C TYR A 155 -5.65 -15.86 12.99
N PRO A 156 -4.73 -16.82 12.71
CA PRO A 156 -5.09 -18.23 12.44
C PRO A 156 -5.70 -19.00 13.64
N GLN A 157 -5.70 -18.41 14.84
CA GLN A 157 -6.19 -19.07 16.07
C GLN A 157 -7.31 -18.27 16.75
N HIS A 158 -7.88 -17.24 16.10
CA HIS A 158 -8.80 -16.34 16.79
C HIS A 158 -10.12 -17.01 17.19
N GLU A 159 -10.58 -18.03 16.46
CA GLU A 159 -11.78 -18.81 16.82
C GLU A 159 -11.56 -19.69 18.07
N GLN A 160 -10.32 -19.85 18.52
CA GLN A 160 -9.92 -20.69 19.65
C GLN A 160 -9.54 -19.89 20.90
N TRP A 161 -9.56 -18.54 20.84
CA TRP A 161 -9.21 -17.63 21.95
C TRP A 161 -10.47 -16.97 22.52
#